data_AF-A0A2W7BS40-F1
#
_entry.id   AF-A0A2W7BS40-F1
#
_cell.length_a   1.000
_cell.length_b   1.000
_cell.length_c   1.000
_cell.angle_alpha   90.00
_cell.angle_beta   90.00
_cell.angle_gamma   90.00
#
_symmetry.space_group_name_H-M   'P 1'
#
loop_
_entity.id
_entity.type
_entity.pdbx_description
1 polymer ?
#
loop_
_entity_poly.entity_id
_entity_poly.type
_entity_poly.pdbx_seq_one_letter_code
_entity_poly.pdbx_strand_id
1 'polypeptide(L)' 'MSKREIGTSPALGRRIAELKARMQDAEISDHEMKTFHKVAAIMGAGDGSLRLDADDLIAASFVVENLSGPAPNR' A
#
# COMPACT_ATOMS: atom_id res chain seq x y z
N MET A 1 -15.06 -25.17 9.26
CA MET A 1 -14.53 -24.66 7.98
C MET A 1 -13.05 -24.97 7.92
N SER A 2 -12.60 -25.62 6.84
CA SER A 2 -11.23 -26.12 6.74
C SER A 2 -10.32 -25.03 6.17
N LYS A 3 -9.13 -24.82 6.78
CA LYS A 3 -8.10 -23.82 6.41
C LYS A 3 -7.57 -23.93 4.95
N ARG A 4 -8.14 -24.83 4.13
CA ARG A 4 -7.72 -25.15 2.77
C ARG A 4 -8.49 -24.40 1.67
N GLU A 5 -9.57 -23.69 1.99
CA GLU A 5 -10.37 -22.92 1.01
C GLU A 5 -9.88 -21.47 0.82
N ILE A 6 -8.91 -21.03 1.62
CA ILE A 6 -8.31 -19.69 1.51
C ILE A 6 -7.45 -19.58 0.22
N GLY A 7 -7.06 -20.72 -0.37
CA GLY A 7 -6.12 -20.79 -1.48
C GLY A 7 -6.58 -20.14 -2.79
N THR A 8 -7.87 -20.12 -3.12
CA THR A 8 -8.38 -19.51 -4.37
C THR A 8 -9.90 -19.40 -4.31
N SER A 9 -10.46 -18.62 -3.37
CA SER A 9 -11.87 -18.26 -3.48
C SER A 9 -12.09 -17.51 -4.80
N PRO A 10 -13.05 -17.91 -5.65
CA PRO A 10 -13.39 -17.16 -6.88
C PRO A 10 -13.73 -15.69 -6.62
N ALA A 11 -14.17 -15.36 -5.40
CA ALA A 11 -14.37 -13.98 -4.98
C ALA A 11 -13.05 -13.22 -4.79
N LEU A 12 -12.02 -13.87 -4.23
CA LEU A 12 -10.69 -13.28 -4.08
C LEU A 12 -10.04 -13.05 -5.45
N GLY A 13 -10.15 -14.01 -6.37
CA GLY A 13 -9.64 -13.87 -7.74
C GLY A 13 -10.26 -12.67 -8.47
N ARG A 14 -11.57 -12.46 -8.35
CA ARG A 14 -12.25 -11.29 -8.91
C ARG A 14 -11.77 -9.97 -8.30
N ARG A 15 -11.63 -9.92 -6.97
CA ARG A 15 -11.13 -8.71 -6.28
C ARG A 15 -9.71 -8.35 -6.70
N ILE A 16 -8.84 -9.35 -6.88
CA ILE A 16 -7.47 -9.12 -7.36
C ILE A 16 -7.47 -8.58 -8.79
N ALA A 17 -8.30 -9.14 -9.68
CA ALA A 17 -8.41 -8.67 -11.06
C ALA A 17 -8.93 -7.23 -11.16
N GLU A 18 -9.98 -6.90 -10.38
CA GLU A 18 -10.54 -5.55 -10.31
C GLU A 18 -9.53 -4.54 -9.75
N LEU A 19 -8.81 -4.91 -8.68
CA LEU A 19 -7.75 -4.07 -8.13
C LEU A 19 -6.64 -3.83 -9.16
N LYS A 20 -6.22 -4.88 -9.88
CA LYS A 20 -5.20 -4.77 -10.93
C LYS A 20 -5.63 -3.82 -12.06
N ALA A 21 -6.89 -3.90 -12.50
CA ALA A 21 -7.41 -2.99 -13.51
C ALA A 21 -7.34 -1.52 -13.04
N ARG A 22 -7.79 -1.25 -11.81
CA ARG A 22 -7.72 0.09 -11.22
C ARG A 22 -6.29 0.62 -11.07
N MET A 23 -5.34 -0.25 -10.73
CA MET A 23 -3.93 0.12 -10.67
C MET A 23 -3.39 0.48 -12.05
N GLN A 24 -3.77 -0.28 -13.09
CA GLN A 24 -3.37 0.00 -14.46
C GLN A 24 -3.95 1.32 -14.97
N ASP A 25 -5.24 1.58 -14.71
CA ASP A 25 -5.91 2.83 -15.08
C ASP A 25 -5.28 4.06 -14.41
N ALA A 26 -4.72 3.88 -13.20
CA ALA A 26 -4.03 4.91 -12.44
C ALA A 26 -2.52 4.96 -12.70
N GLU A 27 -2.01 4.18 -13.68
CA GLU A 27 -0.58 4.05 -14.01
C GLU A 27 0.33 3.66 -12.83
N ILE A 28 -0.23 2.98 -11.82
CA ILE A 28 0.51 2.55 -10.63
C ILE A 28 1.42 1.38 -11.01
N SER A 29 2.73 1.60 -10.89
CA SER A 29 3.75 0.61 -11.15
C SER A 29 3.90 -0.42 -10.02
N ASP A 30 4.49 -1.57 -10.37
CA ASP A 30 4.90 -2.58 -9.39
C ASP A 30 5.87 -2.02 -8.35
N HIS A 31 6.69 -1.03 -8.72
CA HIS A 31 7.62 -0.38 -7.80
C HIS A 31 6.88 0.44 -6.74
N GLU A 32 5.91 1.27 -7.15
CA GLU A 32 5.08 2.07 -6.24
C GLU A 32 4.28 1.19 -5.28
N MET A 33 3.70 0.09 -5.78
CA MET A 33 2.97 -0.85 -4.93
C MET A 33 3.88 -1.55 -3.91
N LYS A 34 5.12 -1.92 -4.29
CA LYS A 34 6.11 -2.47 -3.35
C LYS A 34 6.53 -1.45 -2.30
N THR A 35 6.67 -0.18 -2.68
CA THR A 35 6.99 0.91 -1.75
C THR A 35 5.84 1.13 -0.77
N PHE A 36 4.60 1.19 -1.26
CA PHE A 36 3.40 1.27 -0.42
C PHE A 36 3.34 0.10 0.58
N HIS A 37 3.60 -1.13 0.15
CA HIS A 37 3.60 -2.29 1.04
C HIS A 37 4.64 -2.18 2.17
N LYS A 38 5.85 -1.67 1.87
CA LYS A 38 6.88 -1.44 2.89
C LYS A 38 6.43 -0.40 3.92
N VAL A 39 5.87 0.72 3.46
CA VAL A 39 5.34 1.79 4.33
C VAL A 39 4.22 1.24 5.20
N ALA A 40 3.28 0.52 4.60
CA ALA A 40 2.16 -0.07 5.34
C ALA A 40 2.60 -1.15 6.34
N ALA A 41 3.68 -1.89 6.07
CA ALA A 41 4.26 -2.84 7.01
C ALA A 41 4.96 -2.15 8.21
N ILE A 42 5.51 -0.95 8.00
CA ILE A 42 6.09 -0.13 9.07
C ILE A 42 4.99 0.49 9.92
N MET A 43 3.91 0.98 9.29
CA MET A 43 2.78 1.64 9.95
C MET A 43 1.83 0.65 10.64
N GLY A 44 1.57 -0.50 10.02
CA GLY A 44 0.71 -1.56 10.55
C GLY A 44 1.46 -2.48 11.53
N ALA A 45 2.05 -1.89 12.58
CA ALA A 45 2.83 -2.60 13.59
C ALA A 45 1.99 -3.65 14.35
N GLY A 46 1.98 -4.87 13.82
CA GLY A 46 1.56 -6.09 14.51
C GLY A 46 0.11 -6.50 14.27
N ASP A 47 -0.08 -7.81 14.07
CA ASP A 47 -1.35 -8.58 14.02
C ASP A 47 -2.05 -8.79 12.66
N GLY A 48 -1.63 -8.11 11.59
CA GLY A 48 -2.18 -8.34 10.26
C GLY A 48 -3.45 -7.55 9.95
N SER A 49 -3.84 -6.60 10.80
CA SER A 49 -4.78 -5.53 10.42
C SER A 49 -3.99 -4.32 9.89
N LEU A 50 -4.16 -4.01 8.59
CA LEU A 50 -3.62 -2.79 7.98
C LEU A 50 -4.45 -1.59 8.47
N ARG A 51 -4.32 -1.22 9.75
CA ARG A 51 -4.89 0.01 10.30
C ARG A 51 -3.93 1.17 9.99
N LEU A 52 -4.02 1.68 8.77
CA LEU A 52 -3.47 2.98 8.41
C LEU A 52 -4.49 4.03 8.85
N ASP A 53 -4.17 4.85 9.85
CA ASP A 53 -4.99 6.01 10.18
C ASP A 53 -4.75 7.13 9.14
N ALA A 54 -5.71 8.05 8.99
CA ALA A 54 -5.51 9.23 8.15
C ALA A 54 -4.32 10.06 8.66
N ASP A 55 -4.10 10.10 9.97
CA ASP A 55 -2.98 10.79 10.58
C ASP A 55 -1.62 10.16 10.18
N ASP A 56 -1.55 8.84 9.93
CA ASP A 56 -0.32 8.19 9.46
C ASP A 56 0.03 8.62 8.03
N LEU A 57 -0.98 8.79 7.17
CA LEU A 57 -0.78 9.29 5.80
C LEU A 57 -0.33 10.75 5.80
N ILE A 58 -0.86 11.57 6.71
CA ILE A 58 -0.42 12.96 6.92
C ILE A 58 1.03 12.98 7.44
N ALA A 59 1.38 12.13 8.40
CA ALA A 59 2.73 12.01 8.93
C ALA A 59 3.74 11.58 7.82
N ALA A 60 3.33 10.67 6.93
CA ALA A 60 4.17 10.28 5.79
C ALA A 60 4.49 11.45 4.86
N SER A 61 3.56 12.38 4.65
CA SER A 61 3.82 13.59 3.84
C SER A 61 4.95 14.44 4.42
N PHE A 62 4.97 14.65 5.74
CA PHE A 62 6.07 15.39 6.40
C PHE A 62 7.41 14.66 6.32
N VAL A 63 7.42 13.32 6.37
CA VAL A 63 8.66 12.54 6.19
C VAL A 63 9.22 12.73 4.79
N VAL A 64 8.37 12.76 3.75
CA VAL A 64 8.80 13.00 2.36
C VAL A 64 9.35 14.42 2.19
N GLU A 65 8.72 15.43 2.78
CA GLU A 65 9.20 16.82 2.74
C GLU A 65 10.57 16.95 3.41
N ASN A 66 10.78 16.30 4.56
CA ASN A 66 12.05 16.33 5.29
C ASN A 66 13.18 15.56 4.58
N LEU A 67 12.85 14.50 3.84
CA LEU A 67 13.82 13.73 3.05
C LEU A 67 14.24 14.44 1.76
N SER A 68 13.41 15.35 1.25
CA SER A 68 13.69 16.07 0.00
C SER A 68 14.72 17.20 0.18
N GLY A 69 15.06 17.57 1.42
CA GLY A 69 15.96 18.67 1.75
C GLY A 69 15.50 20.03 1.18
N PRO A 70 16.12 21.16 1.57
CA PRO A 70 15.91 22.39 0.82
C PRO A 70 16.35 22.13 -0.62
N ALA A 71 15.43 22.32 -1.58
CA ALA A 71 15.78 22.28 -2.99
C ALA A 71 17.02 23.17 -3.20
N PRO A 72 18.09 22.66 -3.84
CA PRO A 72 19.25 23.49 -4.11
C PRO A 72 18.78 24.64 -5.00
N ASN A 73 18.81 25.85 -4.48
CA ASN A 73 18.60 27.07 -5.26
C ASN A 73 19.53 27.00 -6.48
N ARG A 74 18.95 26.85 -7.67
CA ARG A 74 19.66 27.01 -8.93
C ARG A 74 18.92 27.99 -9.81
#